data_AF-P07865-F1
#
_entry.id   AF-P07865-F1
#
_cell.length_a   1.000
_cell.length_b   1.000
_cell.length_c   1.000
_cell.angle_alpha   90.00
_cell.angle_beta   90.00
_cell.angle_gamma   90.00
#
_symmetry.space_group_name_H-M   'P 1'
#
loop_
_entity.id
_entity.type
_entity.pdbx_description
1 polymer ?
#
loop_
_entity_poly.entity_id
_entity_poly.type
_entity_poly.pdbx_seq_one_letter_code
_entity_poly.pdbx_strand_id
1 'polypeptide(L)'
;MGVHECPAWLWLLLSLVSLPLGLPVPGAPPRLICDSRVLERYLLEAKEAENVTMGCSESCSLNENITVPDTKVNFYAWKRMEVGQQAVEVWQGLALLSEAVLRGQAVLANSSQPFEPLQLHMDKAISGLRSITTLLRALGAQEAISLPDAASAAPLRTITADTFCKLFRVYSNFLRGKLKLYTGEACRRGDR
;
A
#
# COMPACT_ATOMS: atom_id res chain seq x y z
N MET A 1 61.77 11.93 -13.50
CA MET A 1 61.11 10.74 -14.08
C MET A 1 59.85 10.50 -13.30
N GLY A 2 58.70 10.72 -13.91
CA GLY A 2 57.41 10.53 -13.27
C GLY A 2 57.11 9.05 -13.11
N VAL A 3 56.87 8.64 -11.88
CA VAL A 3 56.00 7.50 -11.60
C VAL A 3 54.96 8.08 -10.66
N HIS A 4 53.78 8.40 -11.21
CA HIS A 4 52.61 8.75 -10.41
C HIS A 4 52.31 7.51 -9.56
N GLU A 5 52.70 7.53 -8.29
CA GLU A 5 52.20 6.56 -7.32
C GLU A 5 50.73 6.86 -7.12
N CYS A 6 49.89 6.25 -7.96
CA CYS A 6 48.44 6.24 -7.80
C CYS A 6 48.14 5.66 -6.42
N PRO A 7 47.69 6.49 -5.48
CA PRO A 7 47.76 6.11 -4.09
C PRO A 7 46.60 5.15 -3.78
N ALA A 8 46.93 4.04 -3.10
CA ALA A 8 46.08 2.86 -2.93
C ALA A 8 44.66 3.12 -2.39
N TRP A 9 44.43 4.26 -1.73
CA TRP A 9 43.11 4.72 -1.26
C TRP A 9 42.12 4.97 -2.40
N LEU A 10 42.56 5.44 -3.58
CA LEU A 10 41.68 5.61 -4.74
C LEU A 10 41.12 4.27 -5.22
N TRP A 11 41.93 3.20 -5.22
CA TRP A 11 41.48 1.85 -5.56
C TRP A 11 40.52 1.28 -4.51
N LEU A 12 40.75 1.57 -3.23
CA LEU A 12 39.83 1.18 -2.15
C LEU A 12 38.47 1.88 -2.28
N LEU A 13 38.47 3.19 -2.56
CA LEU A 13 37.25 3.98 -2.80
C LEU A 13 36.51 3.50 -4.04
N LEU A 14 37.22 3.23 -5.15
CA LEU A 14 36.60 2.70 -6.37
C LEU A 14 35.99 1.31 -6.14
N SER A 15 36.65 0.46 -5.35
CA SER A 15 36.13 -0.86 -4.97
C SER A 15 34.87 -0.76 -4.10
N LEU A 16 34.83 0.19 -3.15
CA LEU A 16 33.63 0.44 -2.34
C LEU A 16 32.46 0.97 -3.17
N VAL A 17 32.73 1.85 -4.15
CA VAL A 17 31.70 2.40 -5.05
C VAL A 17 31.21 1.37 -6.08
N SER A 18 32.07 0.41 -6.43
CA SER A 18 31.73 -0.67 -7.36
C SER A 18 31.16 -1.92 -6.68
N LEU A 19 30.97 -1.95 -5.36
CA LEU A 19 30.06 -2.92 -4.75
C LEU A 19 28.66 -2.60 -5.27
N PRO A 20 28.06 -3.43 -6.15
CA PRO A 20 26.68 -3.21 -6.53
C PRO A 20 25.85 -3.31 -5.25
N LEU A 21 25.22 -2.20 -4.86
CA LEU A 21 24.24 -2.10 -3.77
C LEU A 21 22.93 -2.83 -4.12
N GLY A 22 23.04 -3.92 -4.86
CA GLY A 22 21.95 -4.74 -5.40
C GLY A 22 22.21 -6.20 -5.09
N LEU A 23 22.58 -6.53 -3.86
CA LEU A 23 22.24 -7.84 -3.32
C LEU A 23 20.73 -7.78 -3.01
N PRO A 24 19.85 -8.49 -3.73
CA PRO A 24 18.50 -8.68 -3.26
C PRO A 24 18.63 -9.36 -1.91
N VAL A 25 18.29 -8.63 -0.84
CA VAL A 25 18.19 -9.18 0.51
C VAL A 25 17.33 -10.44 0.38
N PRO A 26 17.87 -11.64 0.62
CA PRO A 26 17.07 -12.86 0.64
C PRO A 26 15.97 -12.60 1.66
N GLY A 27 14.72 -12.72 1.19
CA GLY A 27 13.55 -12.12 1.80
C GLY A 27 13.50 -12.25 3.31
N ALA A 28 12.89 -11.25 3.95
CA ALA A 28 12.36 -11.43 5.30
C ALA A 28 11.70 -12.81 5.38
N PRO A 29 11.93 -13.59 6.46
CA PRO A 29 11.52 -14.98 6.51
C PRO A 29 10.06 -15.07 6.07
N PRO A 30 9.74 -15.80 4.99
CA PRO A 30 8.44 -15.71 4.31
C PRO A 30 7.26 -15.91 5.27
N ARG A 31 7.52 -16.62 6.38
CA ARG A 31 6.59 -16.86 7.49
C ARG A 31 6.07 -15.60 8.18
N LEU A 32 6.86 -14.53 8.31
CA LEU A 32 6.40 -13.29 8.99
C LEU A 32 5.47 -12.48 8.08
N ILE A 33 5.77 -12.41 6.79
CA ILE A 33 4.94 -11.70 5.80
C ILE A 33 3.58 -12.39 5.67
N CYS A 34 3.58 -13.71 5.72
CA CYS A 34 2.40 -14.55 5.58
C CYS A 34 1.67 -14.85 6.91
N ASP A 35 2.04 -14.19 8.01
CA ASP A 35 1.26 -14.25 9.24
C ASP A 35 0.00 -13.39 9.09
N SER A 36 -1.16 -14.05 8.97
CA SER A 36 -2.48 -13.42 8.90
C SER A 36 -2.74 -12.38 9.99
N ARG A 37 -2.13 -12.54 11.18
CA ARG A 37 -2.30 -11.62 12.32
C ARG A 37 -1.77 -10.22 12.02
N VAL A 38 -0.77 -10.11 11.15
CA VAL A 38 -0.21 -8.82 10.73
C VAL A 38 -1.26 -8.03 9.99
N LEU A 39 -1.91 -8.64 8.99
CA LEU A 39 -2.96 -7.97 8.21
C LEU A 39 -4.22 -7.72 9.06
N GLU A 40 -4.56 -8.63 9.97
CA GLU A 40 -5.70 -8.46 10.88
C GLU A 40 -5.58 -7.24 11.79
N ARG A 41 -4.37 -6.88 12.23
CA ARG A 41 -4.15 -5.64 13.00
C ARG A 41 -4.50 -4.39 12.19
N TYR A 42 -4.01 -4.29 10.95
CA TYR A 42 -4.35 -3.15 10.08
C TYR A 42 -5.84 -3.10 9.74
N LEU A 43 -6.50 -4.26 9.62
CA LEU A 43 -7.95 -4.34 9.43
C LEU A 43 -8.72 -3.77 10.62
N LEU A 44 -8.32 -4.10 11.84
CA LEU A 44 -8.92 -3.57 13.05
C LEU A 44 -8.70 -2.05 13.16
N GLU A 45 -7.47 -1.58 12.94
CA GLU A 45 -7.15 -0.14 12.95
C GLU A 45 -7.96 0.64 11.90
N ALA A 46 -8.11 0.10 10.69
CA ALA A 46 -8.93 0.70 9.64
C ALA A 46 -10.42 0.76 10.04
N LYS A 47 -10.92 -0.27 10.73
CA LYS A 47 -12.31 -0.30 11.21
C LYS A 47 -12.53 0.67 12.37
N GLU A 48 -11.57 0.81 13.27
CA GLU A 48 -11.59 1.82 14.32
C GLU A 48 -11.61 3.23 13.74
N ALA A 49 -10.80 3.51 12.73
CA ALA A 49 -10.79 4.79 12.02
C ALA A 49 -12.16 5.12 11.39
N GLU A 50 -12.79 4.14 10.73
CA GLU A 50 -14.16 4.28 10.22
C GLU A 50 -15.15 4.60 11.36
N ASN A 51 -15.04 3.92 12.50
CA ASN A 51 -15.97 4.13 13.62
C ASN A 51 -15.84 5.53 14.24
N VAL A 52 -14.64 6.08 14.33
CA VAL A 52 -14.43 7.45 14.84
C VAL A 52 -15.14 8.50 13.99
N THR A 53 -15.26 8.27 12.68
CA THR A 53 -16.00 9.20 11.80
C THR A 53 -17.51 9.13 11.96
N MET A 54 -18.08 8.07 12.54
CA MET A 54 -19.54 8.00 12.76
C MET A 54 -20.03 9.00 13.81
N GLY A 55 -19.16 9.40 14.74
CA GLY A 55 -19.47 10.43 15.75
C GLY A 55 -19.29 11.86 15.26
N CYS A 56 -18.83 12.04 14.02
CA CYS A 56 -18.40 13.31 13.46
C CYS A 56 -19.40 13.71 12.38
N SER A 57 -20.27 14.68 12.70
CA SER A 57 -21.34 15.12 11.80
C SER A 57 -20.78 15.92 10.62
N GLU A 58 -20.79 17.25 10.70
CA GLU A 58 -20.36 18.15 9.62
C GLU A 58 -18.83 18.28 9.54
N SER A 59 -18.13 18.12 10.68
CA SER A 59 -16.67 18.22 10.77
C SER A 59 -15.91 17.11 10.03
N CYS A 60 -16.62 16.14 9.45
CA CYS A 60 -16.03 15.04 8.67
C CYS A 60 -16.32 15.10 7.17
N SER A 61 -16.78 16.24 6.66
CA SER A 61 -16.83 16.51 5.21
C SER A 61 -15.43 16.72 4.65
N LEU A 62 -15.20 16.26 3.41
CA LEU A 62 -13.93 16.47 2.71
C LEU A 62 -13.84 17.81 1.96
N ASN A 63 -14.90 18.64 1.94
CA ASN A 63 -15.03 19.89 1.15
C ASN A 63 -14.83 19.76 -0.38
N GLU A 64 -14.16 18.69 -0.82
CA GLU A 64 -13.92 18.28 -2.19
C GLU A 64 -14.15 16.77 -2.32
N ASN A 65 -14.38 16.33 -3.55
CA ASN A 65 -14.53 14.91 -3.86
C ASN A 65 -13.17 14.30 -4.14
N ILE A 66 -12.72 13.39 -3.28
CA ILE A 66 -11.46 12.65 -3.46
C ILE A 66 -11.74 11.36 -4.25
N THR A 67 -10.98 11.12 -5.32
CA THR A 67 -11.04 9.87 -6.06
C THR A 67 -10.42 8.73 -5.25
N VAL A 68 -11.13 7.60 -5.14
CA VAL A 68 -10.73 6.42 -4.38
C VAL A 68 -10.99 5.15 -5.20
N PRO A 69 -10.30 4.02 -4.93
CA PRO A 69 -10.55 2.78 -5.67
C PRO A 69 -11.94 2.19 -5.34
N ASP A 70 -12.57 1.56 -6.32
CA ASP A 70 -13.71 0.68 -6.08
C ASP A 70 -13.19 -0.62 -5.42
N THR A 71 -13.69 -0.88 -4.22
CA THR A 71 -13.27 -2.00 -3.38
C THR A 71 -14.11 -3.24 -3.57
N LYS A 72 -15.14 -3.18 -4.43
CA LYS A 72 -15.96 -4.35 -4.75
C LYS A 72 -15.10 -5.46 -5.35
N VAL A 73 -15.35 -6.68 -4.86
CA VAL A 73 -14.73 -7.90 -5.38
C VAL A 73 -15.80 -8.74 -6.05
N ASN A 74 -15.63 -9.02 -7.33
CA ASN A 74 -16.37 -10.09 -7.99
C ASN A 74 -15.61 -11.40 -7.77
N PHE A 75 -16.05 -12.23 -6.82
CA PHE A 75 -15.36 -13.47 -6.45
C PHE A 75 -15.22 -14.47 -7.60
N TYR A 76 -16.18 -14.50 -8.53
CA TYR A 76 -16.11 -15.37 -9.71
C TYR A 76 -14.99 -14.92 -10.67
N ALA A 77 -14.92 -13.62 -10.96
CA ALA A 77 -13.84 -13.05 -11.76
C ALA A 77 -12.49 -13.20 -11.06
N TRP A 78 -12.42 -12.88 -9.76
CA TRP A 78 -11.21 -12.93 -8.95
C TRP A 78 -10.57 -14.32 -8.95
N LYS A 79 -11.36 -15.38 -8.76
CA LYS A 79 -10.86 -16.76 -8.74
C LYS A 79 -10.31 -17.23 -10.10
N ARG A 80 -10.71 -16.57 -11.20
CA ARG A 80 -10.25 -16.88 -12.56
C ARG A 80 -9.08 -16.01 -13.01
N MET A 81 -8.77 -14.95 -12.28
CA MET A 81 -7.61 -14.09 -12.55
C MET A 81 -6.33 -14.83 -12.20
N GLU A 82 -5.29 -14.59 -12.99
CA GLU A 82 -3.95 -14.99 -12.62
C GLU A 82 -3.45 -14.19 -11.42
N VAL A 83 -2.55 -14.77 -10.64
CA VAL A 83 -1.98 -14.09 -9.46
C VAL A 83 -1.31 -12.77 -9.84
N GLY A 84 -0.67 -12.70 -11.02
CA GLY A 84 -0.10 -11.46 -11.54
C GLY A 84 -1.16 -10.37 -11.79
N GLN A 85 -2.33 -10.73 -12.31
CA GLN A 85 -3.44 -9.78 -12.49
C GLN A 85 -4.01 -9.32 -11.15
N GLN A 86 -4.16 -10.23 -10.18
CA GLN A 86 -4.58 -9.88 -8.82
C GLN A 86 -3.58 -8.92 -8.16
N ALA A 87 -2.27 -9.18 -8.32
CA ALA A 87 -1.20 -8.33 -7.81
C ALA A 87 -1.30 -6.91 -8.38
N VAL A 88 -1.49 -6.77 -9.70
CA VAL A 88 -1.66 -5.48 -10.38
C VAL A 88 -2.89 -4.73 -9.84
N GLU A 89 -4.04 -5.41 -9.71
CA GLU A 89 -5.25 -4.78 -9.17
C GLU A 89 -5.06 -4.28 -7.73
N VAL A 90 -4.42 -5.07 -6.87
CA VAL A 90 -4.16 -4.68 -5.48
C VAL A 90 -3.15 -3.54 -5.43
N TRP A 91 -2.07 -3.60 -6.21
CA TRP A 91 -1.06 -2.56 -6.22
C TRP A 91 -1.61 -1.21 -6.66
N GLN A 92 -2.33 -1.18 -7.79
CA GLN A 92 -2.95 0.04 -8.30
C GLN A 92 -4.00 0.59 -7.32
N GLY A 93 -4.80 -0.30 -6.73
CA GLY A 93 -5.78 0.08 -5.72
C GLY A 93 -5.13 0.68 -4.47
N LEU A 94 -4.03 0.09 -3.97
CA LEU A 94 -3.30 0.60 -2.82
C LEU A 94 -2.64 1.95 -3.12
N ALA A 95 -2.07 2.13 -4.31
CA ALA A 95 -1.45 3.38 -4.72
C ALA A 95 -2.48 4.52 -4.73
N LEU A 96 -3.63 4.31 -5.38
CA LEU A 96 -4.72 5.30 -5.42
C LEU A 96 -5.27 5.59 -4.01
N LEU A 97 -5.41 4.56 -3.18
CA LEU A 97 -5.88 4.73 -1.80
C LEU A 97 -4.88 5.52 -0.94
N SER A 98 -3.58 5.29 -1.13
CA SER A 98 -2.52 6.04 -0.45
C SER A 98 -2.55 7.51 -0.82
N GLU A 99 -2.73 7.81 -2.11
CA GLU A 99 -2.92 9.19 -2.57
C GLU A 99 -4.17 9.82 -1.95
N ALA A 100 -5.29 9.11 -1.94
CA ALA A 100 -6.55 9.60 -1.38
C ALA A 100 -6.45 9.92 0.13
N VAL A 101 -5.77 9.06 0.89
CA VAL A 101 -5.53 9.28 2.33
C VAL A 101 -4.63 10.50 2.55
N LEU A 102 -3.59 10.68 1.74
CA LEU A 102 -2.73 11.88 1.81
C LEU A 102 -3.49 13.17 1.47
N ARG A 103 -4.40 13.12 0.48
CA ARG A 103 -5.30 14.24 0.17
C ARG A 103 -6.24 14.52 1.35
N GLY A 104 -6.81 13.49 1.96
CA GLY A 104 -7.64 13.63 3.16
C GLY A 104 -6.86 14.26 4.33
N GLN A 105 -5.60 13.89 4.53
CA GLN A 105 -4.73 14.52 5.52
C GLN A 105 -4.52 16.01 5.23
N ALA A 106 -4.31 16.38 3.97
CA ALA A 106 -4.15 17.79 3.58
C ALA A 106 -5.43 18.60 3.84
N VAL A 107 -6.62 18.05 3.56
CA VAL A 107 -7.91 18.66 3.90
C VAL A 107 -8.03 18.88 5.42
N LEU A 108 -7.68 17.86 6.21
CA LEU A 108 -7.74 17.92 7.67
C LEU A 108 -6.78 18.98 8.24
N ALA A 109 -5.56 19.06 7.71
CA ALA A 109 -4.55 20.03 8.14
C ALA A 109 -4.96 21.49 7.85
N ASN A 110 -5.82 21.71 6.85
CA ASN A 110 -6.35 23.02 6.51
C ASN A 110 -7.67 23.37 7.24
N SER A 111 -8.18 22.47 8.09
CA SER A 111 -9.41 22.71 8.87
C SER A 111 -9.17 23.73 9.97
N SER A 112 -10.09 24.68 10.14
CA SER A 112 -10.11 25.62 11.27
C SER A 112 -10.55 24.97 12.58
N GLN A 113 -11.16 23.78 12.51
CA GLN A 113 -11.61 23.00 13.66
C GLN A 113 -10.95 21.61 13.61
N PRO A 114 -9.76 21.43 14.19
CA PRO A 114 -9.10 20.13 14.22
C PRO A 114 -9.91 19.16 15.08
N PHE A 115 -10.22 17.99 14.53
CA PHE A 115 -10.82 16.88 15.28
C PHE A 115 -9.71 15.88 15.62
N GLU A 116 -9.13 16.02 16.81
CA GLU A 116 -7.96 15.25 17.28
C GLU A 116 -8.08 13.73 17.09
N PRO A 117 -9.22 13.06 17.41
CA PRO A 117 -9.36 11.62 17.17
C PRO A 117 -9.20 11.24 15.70
N LEU A 118 -9.74 12.05 14.80
CA LEU A 118 -9.63 11.82 13.36
C LEU A 118 -8.19 12.00 12.86
N GLN A 119 -7.47 12.99 13.38
CA GLN A 119 -6.06 13.22 13.05
C GLN A 119 -5.19 12.04 13.44
N LEU A 120 -5.36 11.51 14.66
CA LEU A 120 -4.64 10.32 15.10
C LEU A 120 -4.88 9.11 14.19
N HIS A 121 -6.14 8.86 13.80
CA HIS A 121 -6.46 7.75 12.90
C HIS A 121 -5.98 7.97 11.46
N MET A 122 -5.91 9.23 11.00
CA MET A 122 -5.31 9.58 9.71
C MET A 122 -3.81 9.26 9.69
N ASP A 123 -3.07 9.66 10.72
CA ASP A 123 -1.64 9.38 10.83
C ASP A 123 -1.35 7.88 10.90
N LYS A 124 -2.17 7.13 11.66
CA LYS A 124 -2.12 5.65 11.68
C LYS A 124 -2.39 5.06 10.30
N ALA A 125 -3.39 5.52 9.58
CA ALA A 125 -3.71 5.03 8.24
C ALA A 125 -2.56 5.27 7.26
N ILE A 126 -1.90 6.43 7.31
CA ILE A 126 -0.72 6.74 6.49
C ILE A 126 0.43 5.79 6.81
N SER A 127 0.73 5.60 8.10
CA SER A 127 1.77 4.66 8.53
C SER A 127 1.43 3.23 8.09
N GLY A 128 0.19 2.79 8.30
CA GLY A 128 -0.29 1.46 7.92
C GLY A 128 -0.20 1.21 6.42
N LEU A 129 -0.60 2.17 5.59
CA LEU A 129 -0.50 2.07 4.13
C LEU A 129 0.95 1.99 3.65
N ARG A 130 1.88 2.71 4.28
CA ARG A 130 3.33 2.55 4.00
C ARG A 130 3.81 1.15 4.37
N SER A 131 3.43 0.63 5.53
CA SER A 131 3.80 -0.72 5.96
C SER A 131 3.22 -1.80 5.04
N ILE A 132 1.95 -1.66 4.62
CA ILE A 132 1.30 -2.54 3.65
C ILE A 132 1.98 -2.44 2.28
N THR A 133 2.42 -1.26 1.86
CA THR A 133 3.17 -1.08 0.60
C THR A 133 4.45 -1.90 0.61
N THR A 134 5.21 -1.85 1.71
CA THR A 134 6.41 -2.67 1.88
C THR A 134 6.08 -4.17 1.88
N LEU A 135 5.00 -4.58 2.55
CA LEU A 135 4.52 -5.96 2.55
C LEU A 135 4.21 -6.45 1.13
N LEU A 136 3.45 -5.66 0.36
CA LEU A 136 3.10 -6.01 -1.02
C LEU A 136 4.31 -6.10 -1.95
N ARG A 137 5.30 -5.21 -1.78
CA ARG A 137 6.56 -5.28 -2.52
C ARG A 137 7.31 -6.58 -2.18
N ALA A 138 7.36 -6.97 -0.92
CA ALA A 138 7.97 -8.23 -0.51
C ALA A 138 7.24 -9.47 -1.07
N LEU A 139 5.95 -9.35 -1.40
CA LEU A 139 5.16 -10.37 -2.10
C LEU A 139 5.25 -10.30 -3.63
N GLY A 140 6.12 -9.45 -4.20
CA GLY A 140 6.30 -9.33 -5.65
C GLY A 140 5.17 -8.57 -6.37
N ALA A 141 4.32 -7.84 -5.65
CA ALA A 141 3.14 -7.21 -6.26
C ALA A 141 3.49 -6.01 -7.16
N GLN A 142 4.61 -5.33 -6.88
CA GLN A 142 5.06 -4.19 -7.67
C GLN A 142 5.63 -4.65 -9.02
N GLU A 143 6.39 -5.74 -8.99
CA GLU A 143 7.06 -6.37 -10.12
C GLU A 143 6.03 -6.93 -11.12
N ALA A 144 4.85 -7.34 -10.63
CA ALA A 144 3.76 -7.82 -11.47
C ALA A 144 3.26 -6.80 -12.48
N ILE A 145 3.44 -5.50 -12.24
CA ILE A 145 3.03 -4.41 -13.17
C ILE A 145 3.88 -4.40 -14.43
N SER A 146 5.13 -4.87 -14.33
CA SER A 146 6.06 -4.91 -15.46
C SER A 146 5.90 -6.19 -16.30
N LEU A 147 5.09 -7.15 -15.86
CA LEU A 147 4.86 -8.39 -16.59
C LEU A 147 3.94 -8.16 -17.79
N PRO A 148 4.12 -8.91 -18.91
CA PRO A 148 3.22 -8.83 -20.06
C PRO A 148 1.75 -9.04 -19.70
N ASP A 149 1.49 -9.90 -18.72
CA ASP A 149 0.13 -10.21 -18.24
C ASP A 149 -0.57 -8.98 -17.63
N ALA A 150 0.19 -7.97 -17.17
CA ALA A 150 -0.36 -6.70 -16.68
C ALA A 150 -1.10 -5.93 -17.77
N ALA A 151 -0.70 -6.06 -19.04
CA ALA A 151 -1.38 -5.41 -20.16
C ALA A 151 -2.80 -5.96 -20.38
N SER A 152 -3.09 -7.17 -19.89
CA SER A 152 -4.43 -7.77 -19.93
C SER A 152 -5.32 -7.37 -18.75
N ALA A 153 -4.76 -6.68 -17.74
CA ALA A 153 -5.51 -6.30 -16.56
C ALA A 153 -6.59 -5.26 -16.90
N ALA A 154 -7.80 -5.44 -16.37
CA ALA A 154 -8.87 -4.48 -16.53
C ALA A 154 -8.50 -3.14 -15.89
N PRO A 155 -8.93 -1.99 -16.45
CA PRO A 155 -8.71 -0.70 -15.83
C PRO A 155 -9.24 -0.64 -14.39
N LEU A 156 -8.46 -0.03 -13.50
CA LEU A 156 -8.88 0.19 -12.11
C LEU A 156 -10.17 1.00 -12.09
N ARG A 157 -11.22 0.41 -11.51
CA ARG A 157 -12.48 1.12 -11.27
C ARG A 157 -12.33 2.03 -10.07
N THR A 158 -12.88 3.23 -10.17
CA THR A 158 -12.79 4.27 -9.14
C THR A 158 -14.18 4.80 -8.79
N ILE A 159 -14.29 5.33 -7.58
CA ILE A 159 -15.46 6.08 -7.09
C ILE A 159 -14.94 7.35 -6.39
N THR A 160 -15.83 8.21 -5.91
CA THR A 160 -15.45 9.40 -5.13
C THR A 160 -15.81 9.23 -3.65
N ALA A 161 -14.99 9.79 -2.77
CA ALA A 161 -15.29 9.98 -1.36
C ALA A 161 -15.45 11.48 -1.07
N ASP A 162 -16.57 11.84 -0.45
CA ASP A 162 -16.99 13.19 -0.08
C ASP A 162 -16.90 13.43 1.45
N THR A 163 -16.64 12.37 2.20
CA THR A 163 -16.52 12.39 3.67
C THR A 163 -15.38 11.50 4.13
N PHE A 164 -14.78 11.82 5.29
CA PHE A 164 -13.79 10.97 5.94
C PHE A 164 -14.37 9.59 6.27
N CYS A 165 -15.67 9.49 6.58
CA CYS A 165 -16.36 8.23 6.79
C CYS A 165 -16.31 7.35 5.54
N LYS A 166 -16.64 7.91 4.37
CA LYS A 166 -16.58 7.17 3.10
C LYS A 166 -15.13 6.80 2.74
N LEU A 167 -14.17 7.68 3.00
CA LEU A 167 -12.74 7.40 2.80
C LEU A 167 -12.26 6.21 3.66
N PHE A 168 -12.53 6.23 4.97
CA PHE A 168 -12.13 5.13 5.86
C PHE A 168 -12.91 3.85 5.62
N ARG A 169 -14.18 3.93 5.21
CA ARG A 169 -14.93 2.76 4.76
C ARG A 169 -14.32 2.13 3.51
N VAL A 170 -13.83 2.95 2.57
CA VAL A 170 -13.09 2.44 1.40
C VAL A 170 -11.76 1.83 1.85
N TYR A 171 -11.03 2.46 2.78
CA TYR A 171 -9.83 1.88 3.36
C TYR A 171 -10.07 0.50 3.98
N SER A 172 -11.05 0.40 4.90
CA SER A 172 -11.39 -0.84 5.60
C SER A 172 -11.84 -1.94 4.62
N ASN A 173 -12.68 -1.60 3.64
CA ASN A 173 -13.14 -2.53 2.61
C ASN A 173 -12.01 -3.00 1.67
N PHE A 174 -11.08 -2.12 1.29
CA PHE A 174 -9.93 -2.48 0.46
C PHE A 174 -9.06 -3.53 1.17
N LEU A 175 -8.74 -3.29 2.44
CA LEU A 175 -7.96 -4.23 3.25
C LEU A 175 -8.70 -5.58 3.40
N ARG A 176 -10.00 -5.54 3.71
CA ARG A 176 -10.81 -6.74 4.00
C ARG A 176 -11.07 -7.58 2.74
N GLY A 177 -11.19 -6.91 1.60
CA GLY A 177 -11.47 -7.51 0.31
C GLY A 177 -10.19 -7.88 -0.43
N LYS A 178 -9.87 -7.08 -1.45
CA LYS A 178 -8.81 -7.37 -2.43
C LYS A 178 -7.46 -7.69 -1.77
N LEU A 179 -7.02 -6.91 -0.79
CA LEU A 179 -5.71 -7.13 -0.14
C LEU A 179 -5.66 -8.46 0.61
N LYS A 180 -6.67 -8.78 1.44
CA LYS A 180 -6.73 -10.05 2.17
C LYS A 180 -6.79 -11.26 1.23
N LEU A 181 -7.53 -11.15 0.13
CA LEU A 181 -7.61 -12.22 -0.86
C LEU A 181 -6.28 -12.44 -1.58
N TYR A 182 -5.62 -11.36 -2.02
CA TYR A 182 -4.35 -11.45 -2.71
C TYR A 182 -3.24 -11.99 -1.81
N THR A 183 -3.08 -11.43 -0.61
CA THR A 183 -2.06 -11.88 0.34
C THR A 183 -2.23 -13.37 0.69
N GLY A 184 -3.46 -13.83 0.89
CA GLY A 184 -3.75 -15.25 1.10
C GLY A 184 -3.35 -16.15 -0.07
N GLU A 185 -3.56 -15.70 -1.32
CA GLU A 185 -3.17 -16.46 -2.52
C GLU A 185 -1.65 -16.44 -2.74
N ALA A 186 -1.02 -15.26 -2.62
CA ALA A 186 0.43 -15.10 -2.77
C ALA A 186 1.20 -15.95 -1.74
N CYS A 187 0.74 -15.96 -0.49
CA CYS A 187 1.34 -16.77 0.57
C CYS A 187 1.17 -18.28 0.36
N ARG A 188 -0.02 -18.73 -0.09
CA ARG A 188 -0.24 -20.15 -0.40
C ARG A 188 0.64 -20.65 -1.55
N ARG A 189 0.98 -19.78 -2.50
CA ARG A 189 1.88 -20.10 -3.62
C ARG A 189 3.34 -20.18 -3.17
N GLY A 190 3.77 -19.32 -2.23
CA GLY A 190 5.13 -19.37 -1.68
C GLY A 190 5.43 -20.63 -0.87
N ASP A 191 4.40 -21.31 -0.34
CA ASP A 191 4.52 -22.59 0.36
C ASP A 191 4.62 -23.82 -0.58
N ARG A 192 4.42 -23.65 -1.89
CA ARG A 192 4.49 -24.73 -2.90
C ARG A 192 5.80 -24.68 -3.67
#